data_AF-A0A936UNU9-F1
#
_entry.id   AF-A0A936UNU9-F1
#
_cell.length_a   1.000
_cell.length_b   1.000
_cell.length_c   1.000
_cell.angle_alpha   90.00
_cell.angle_beta   90.00
_cell.angle_gamma   90.00
#
_symmetry.space_group_name_H-M   'P 1'
#
loop_
_entity.id
_entity.type
_entity.pdbx_description
1 polymer ?
#
loop_
_entity_poly.entity_id
_entity_poly.type
_entity_poly.pdbx_seq_one_letter_code
_entity_poly.pdbx_strand_id
1 'polypeptide(L)'
;MSIRDVPSLATYEQARERWASTKPWRGDRDFQRHIRPLGLRRDRRVTISSTDVLGSQVVCRLYHTRCVIYNSDGTIEINGWPSKSTVTFIDNLVGRHVRPLRMCGAYLVYGGGGVVSGYDIKIRPTGDGAPAEVLESKPFTFHKLNRQKTNAFFKSLRWGEFRTWALTAYDILNGDLEALYAAAVEAFPEIHAIGGFDFHYSPAICRAGGQQLVAALRKSIHHNNIRQLRDTEEVAYCTSYEDYMRRVQATRRAS
;
A
#
# COMPACT_ATOMS: atom_id res chain seq x y z
N MET A 1 -10.19 -20.12 0.85
CA MET A 1 -9.91 -21.05 -0.27
C MET A 1 -9.47 -20.24 -1.48
N SER A 2 -8.34 -20.61 -2.08
CA SER A 2 -7.20 -19.69 -2.03
C SER A 2 -6.59 -19.41 -3.39
N ILE A 3 -6.36 -18.13 -3.66
CA ILE A 3 -5.47 -17.59 -4.70
C ILE A 3 -4.08 -18.30 -4.73
N ARG A 4 -3.73 -19.03 -3.66
CA ARG A 4 -2.54 -19.87 -3.53
C ARG A 4 -2.42 -21.03 -4.53
N ASP A 5 -3.52 -21.48 -5.14
CA ASP A 5 -3.49 -22.62 -6.08
C ASP A 5 -3.21 -22.18 -7.54
N VAL A 6 -2.79 -20.93 -7.73
CA VAL A 6 -2.45 -20.36 -9.04
C VAL A 6 -1.03 -20.74 -9.41
N PRO A 7 -0.78 -21.27 -10.64
CA PRO A 7 0.56 -21.63 -11.06
C PRO A 7 1.44 -20.40 -11.26
N SER A 8 2.75 -20.59 -11.12
CA SER A 8 3.73 -19.61 -11.61
C SER A 8 3.82 -19.71 -13.14
N LEU A 9 3.81 -18.55 -13.80
CA LEU A 9 3.93 -18.40 -15.24
C LEU A 9 4.96 -17.29 -15.48
N ALA A 10 6.20 -17.67 -15.75
CA ALA A 10 7.33 -16.75 -15.87
C ALA A 10 7.42 -16.08 -17.25
N THR A 11 6.90 -16.71 -18.31
CA THR A 11 7.02 -16.21 -19.69
C THR A 11 5.70 -16.27 -20.44
N TYR A 12 5.65 -15.60 -21.59
CA TYR A 12 4.51 -15.64 -22.51
C TYR A 12 4.23 -17.06 -23.00
N GLU A 13 5.27 -17.83 -23.32
CA GLU A 13 5.16 -19.21 -23.82
C GLU A 13 4.49 -20.11 -22.77
N GLN A 14 4.93 -20.02 -21.51
CA GLN A 14 4.33 -20.75 -20.39
C GLN A 14 2.86 -20.36 -20.19
N ALA A 15 2.54 -19.07 -20.27
CA ALA A 15 1.17 -18.59 -20.13
C ALA A 15 0.27 -19.08 -21.29
N ARG A 16 0.79 -19.06 -22.53
CA ARG A 16 0.08 -19.52 -23.73
C ARG A 16 -0.17 -21.02 -23.67
N GLU A 17 0.84 -21.82 -23.33
CA GLU A 17 0.70 -23.26 -23.15
C GLU A 17 -0.31 -23.58 -22.03
N ARG A 18 -0.25 -22.85 -20.91
CA ARG A 18 -1.22 -23.01 -19.82
C ARG A 18 -2.64 -22.70 -20.27
N TRP A 19 -2.86 -21.62 -21.01
CA TRP A 19 -4.18 -21.32 -21.56
C TRP A 19 -4.65 -22.43 -22.50
N ALA A 20 -3.80 -22.85 -23.45
CA ALA A 20 -4.12 -23.84 -24.49
C ALA A 20 -4.48 -25.21 -23.91
N SER A 21 -3.73 -25.67 -22.90
CA SER A 21 -3.94 -26.96 -22.22
C SER A 21 -5.13 -26.96 -21.24
N THR A 22 -5.57 -25.79 -20.77
CA THR A 22 -6.67 -25.71 -19.80
C THR A 22 -8.02 -25.89 -20.47
N LYS A 23 -8.83 -26.86 -20.01
CA LYS A 23 -10.18 -27.06 -20.54
C LYS A 23 -11.16 -25.96 -20.08
N PRO A 24 -11.98 -25.37 -20.97
CA PRO A 24 -13.03 -24.43 -20.58
C PRO A 24 -14.10 -25.09 -19.69
N TRP A 25 -14.96 -24.30 -19.03
CA TRP A 25 -16.11 -24.82 -18.29
C TRP A 25 -17.14 -25.46 -19.24
N ARG A 26 -17.82 -26.53 -18.78
CA ARG A 26 -18.85 -27.20 -19.59
C ARG A 26 -20.12 -26.34 -19.60
N GLY A 27 -20.78 -26.24 -20.76
CA GLY A 27 -22.08 -25.55 -20.91
C GLY A 27 -22.01 -24.03 -20.99
N ASP A 28 -20.81 -23.44 -20.93
CA ASP A 28 -20.58 -22.01 -21.07
C ASP A 28 -20.52 -21.65 -22.58
N ARG A 29 -21.19 -20.56 -22.99
CA ARG A 29 -21.41 -20.14 -24.41
C ARG A 29 -20.08 -19.82 -25.12
N ASP A 30 -20.11 -19.70 -26.45
CA ASP A 30 -18.91 -19.50 -27.29
C ASP A 30 -17.99 -18.34 -26.84
N PHE A 31 -18.55 -17.26 -26.28
CA PHE A 31 -17.78 -16.13 -25.72
C PHE A 31 -16.87 -16.53 -24.54
N GLN A 32 -17.21 -17.59 -23.80
CA GLN A 32 -16.43 -18.12 -22.69
C GLN A 32 -15.39 -19.15 -23.13
N ARG A 33 -15.32 -19.58 -24.40
CA ARG A 33 -14.24 -20.48 -24.87
C ARG A 33 -12.85 -19.85 -24.70
N HIS A 34 -12.79 -18.52 -24.79
CA HIS A 34 -11.58 -17.74 -24.60
C HIS A 34 -11.21 -17.55 -23.13
N ILE A 35 -12.09 -17.89 -22.19
CA ILE A 35 -11.95 -17.66 -20.76
C ILE A 35 -11.92 -19.01 -20.03
N ARG A 36 -10.79 -19.32 -19.41
CA ARG A 36 -10.52 -20.64 -18.82
C ARG A 36 -10.14 -20.49 -17.34
N PRO A 37 -10.35 -21.50 -16.50
CA PRO A 37 -9.91 -21.47 -15.10
C PRO A 37 -8.39 -21.46 -15.00
N LEU A 38 -7.81 -20.54 -14.23
CA LEU A 38 -6.35 -20.49 -14.04
C LEU A 38 -5.88 -21.32 -12.84
N GLY A 39 -6.63 -21.24 -11.73
CA GLY A 39 -6.42 -22.02 -10.51
C GLY A 39 -7.40 -23.18 -10.41
N LEU A 40 -7.97 -23.39 -9.21
CA LEU A 40 -9.01 -24.40 -9.00
C LEU A 40 -10.20 -24.18 -9.94
N ARG A 41 -10.62 -25.24 -10.63
CA ARG A 41 -11.73 -25.20 -11.60
C ARG A 41 -13.05 -24.68 -11.04
N ARG A 42 -13.30 -24.84 -9.74
CA ARG A 42 -14.51 -24.31 -9.06
C ARG A 42 -14.45 -22.80 -8.79
N ASP A 43 -13.26 -22.19 -8.79
CA ASP A 43 -13.11 -20.76 -8.50
C ASP A 43 -13.20 -19.93 -9.78
N ARG A 44 -14.40 -19.40 -10.05
CA ARG A 44 -14.67 -18.58 -11.24
C ARG A 44 -14.03 -17.18 -11.17
N ARG A 45 -13.45 -16.79 -10.04
CA ARG A 45 -12.81 -15.48 -9.89
C ARG A 45 -11.40 -15.48 -10.46
N VAL A 46 -10.78 -16.64 -10.64
CA VAL A 46 -9.37 -16.74 -11.07
C VAL A 46 -9.30 -17.36 -12.44
N THR A 47 -9.06 -16.53 -13.45
CA THR A 47 -9.19 -16.94 -14.86
C THR A 47 -7.99 -16.56 -15.69
N ILE A 48 -7.81 -17.26 -16.80
CA ILE A 48 -6.85 -16.97 -17.85
C ILE A 48 -7.62 -16.84 -19.17
N SER A 49 -7.28 -15.85 -19.98
CA SER A 49 -7.93 -15.62 -21.26
C SER A 49 -6.97 -15.22 -22.35
N SER A 50 -7.25 -15.64 -23.57
CA SER A 50 -6.47 -15.34 -24.78
C SER A 50 -7.39 -15.57 -25.97
N THR A 51 -7.12 -14.93 -27.10
CA THR A 51 -7.77 -15.35 -28.35
C THR A 51 -7.02 -16.57 -28.88
N ASP A 52 -7.64 -17.37 -29.73
CA ASP A 52 -6.92 -18.54 -30.28
C ASP A 52 -5.94 -18.16 -31.41
N VAL A 53 -5.80 -16.86 -31.67
CA VAL A 53 -4.92 -16.31 -32.69
C VAL A 53 -3.48 -16.32 -32.17
N LEU A 54 -2.55 -16.82 -32.98
CA LEU A 54 -1.12 -16.80 -32.69
C LEU A 54 -0.66 -15.35 -32.49
N GLY A 55 0.11 -15.10 -31.44
CA GLY A 55 0.59 -13.76 -31.08
C GLY A 55 -0.43 -12.92 -30.27
N SER A 56 -1.60 -13.47 -29.94
CA SER A 56 -2.53 -12.78 -29.06
C SER A 56 -2.05 -12.75 -27.62
N GLN A 57 -2.40 -11.68 -26.90
CA GLN A 57 -2.10 -11.54 -25.49
C GLN A 57 -2.72 -12.68 -24.66
N VAL A 58 -2.02 -13.07 -23.59
CA VAL A 58 -2.55 -13.96 -22.56
C VAL A 58 -2.79 -13.15 -21.30
N VAL A 59 -4.03 -13.10 -20.84
CA VAL A 59 -4.50 -12.22 -19.76
C VAL A 59 -4.94 -13.06 -18.57
N CYS A 60 -4.23 -12.94 -17.45
CA CYS A 60 -4.58 -13.54 -16.17
C CYS A 60 -5.41 -12.53 -15.35
N ARG A 61 -6.58 -12.96 -14.89
CA ARG A 61 -7.56 -12.11 -14.22
C ARG A 61 -7.92 -12.62 -12.83
N LEU A 62 -8.05 -11.67 -11.92
CA LEU A 62 -8.69 -11.85 -10.63
C LEU A 62 -10.00 -11.05 -10.63
N TYR A 63 -11.11 -11.74 -10.41
CA TYR A 63 -12.47 -11.30 -10.75
C TYR A 63 -12.55 -10.87 -12.23
N HIS A 64 -12.72 -9.58 -12.50
CA HIS A 64 -12.75 -8.99 -13.84
C HIS A 64 -11.52 -8.11 -14.13
N THR A 65 -10.59 -7.98 -13.18
CA THR A 65 -9.40 -7.14 -13.32
C THR A 65 -8.31 -7.89 -14.07
N ARG A 66 -7.74 -7.27 -15.12
CA ARG A 66 -6.62 -7.79 -15.93
C ARG A 66 -5.30 -7.61 -15.19
N CYS A 67 -5.03 -8.44 -14.19
CA CYS A 67 -3.89 -8.21 -13.30
C CYS A 67 -2.52 -8.50 -13.92
N VAL A 68 -2.42 -9.51 -14.78
CA VAL A 68 -1.15 -9.81 -15.48
C VAL A 68 -1.47 -10.08 -16.95
N ILE A 69 -0.76 -9.40 -17.85
CA ILE A 69 -0.90 -9.57 -19.30
C ILE A 69 0.47 -9.98 -19.84
N TYR A 70 0.53 -11.13 -20.51
CA TYR A 70 1.69 -11.59 -21.24
C TYR A 70 1.52 -11.24 -22.71
N ASN A 71 2.48 -10.49 -23.25
CA ASN A 71 2.53 -10.10 -24.64
C ASN A 71 3.43 -11.06 -25.43
N SER A 72 3.13 -11.22 -26.73
CA SER A 72 3.90 -12.09 -27.62
C SER A 72 5.32 -11.61 -27.90
N ASP A 73 5.63 -10.35 -27.59
CA ASP A 73 6.98 -9.77 -27.66
C ASP A 73 7.83 -10.11 -26.42
N GLY A 74 7.33 -10.98 -25.53
CA GLY A 74 7.99 -11.40 -24.29
C GLY A 74 7.81 -10.41 -23.14
N THR A 75 7.10 -9.29 -23.31
CA THR A 75 6.85 -8.35 -22.23
C THR A 75 5.68 -8.78 -21.35
N ILE A 76 5.70 -8.34 -20.08
CA ILE A 76 4.64 -8.60 -19.10
C ILE A 76 4.16 -7.28 -18.55
N GLU A 77 2.84 -7.05 -18.59
CA GLU A 77 2.20 -5.91 -17.95
C GLU A 77 1.56 -6.37 -16.63
N ILE A 78 1.78 -5.60 -15.57
CA ILE A 78 1.27 -5.86 -14.23
C ILE A 78 0.33 -4.72 -13.83
N ASN A 79 -0.94 -5.07 -13.67
CA ASN A 79 -2.01 -4.16 -13.26
C ASN A 79 -2.72 -4.71 -12.01
N GLY A 80 -3.53 -3.91 -11.34
CA GLY A 80 -4.26 -4.38 -10.16
C GLY A 80 -4.72 -3.28 -9.21
N TRP A 81 -5.22 -3.66 -8.05
CA TRP A 81 -5.51 -2.76 -6.93
C TRP A 81 -4.72 -3.22 -5.71
N PRO A 82 -4.43 -2.37 -4.70
CA PRO A 82 -3.49 -2.70 -3.61
C PRO A 82 -4.18 -3.51 -2.52
N SER A 83 -4.86 -4.57 -2.94
CA SER A 83 -5.52 -5.53 -2.08
C SER A 83 -4.61 -6.70 -1.78
N LYS A 84 -4.75 -7.29 -0.59
CA LYS A 84 -4.04 -8.51 -0.18
C LYS A 84 -4.23 -9.65 -1.20
N SER A 85 -5.43 -9.77 -1.77
CA SER A 85 -5.78 -10.78 -2.77
C SER A 85 -5.04 -10.56 -4.09
N THR A 86 -5.03 -9.34 -4.61
CA THR A 86 -4.34 -9.00 -5.86
C THR A 86 -2.84 -9.18 -5.73
N VAL A 87 -2.26 -8.73 -4.61
CA VAL A 87 -0.85 -8.96 -4.28
C VAL A 87 -0.51 -10.44 -4.29
N THR A 88 -1.29 -11.27 -3.60
CA THR A 88 -1.06 -12.73 -3.57
C THR A 88 -1.19 -13.36 -4.97
N PHE A 89 -2.12 -12.87 -5.79
CA PHE A 89 -2.35 -13.37 -7.14
C PHE A 89 -1.17 -13.08 -8.07
N ILE A 90 -0.67 -11.85 -8.05
CA ILE A 90 0.47 -11.42 -8.85
C ILE A 90 1.75 -12.14 -8.39
N ASP A 91 1.98 -12.22 -7.08
CA ASP A 91 3.14 -12.89 -6.49
C ASP A 91 3.21 -14.37 -6.91
N ASN A 92 2.07 -15.08 -6.92
CA ASN A 92 2.06 -16.47 -7.38
C ASN A 92 2.35 -16.62 -8.88
N LEU A 93 1.88 -15.69 -9.72
CA LEU A 93 2.06 -15.76 -11.17
C LEU A 93 3.48 -15.39 -11.59
N VAL A 94 3.91 -14.17 -11.23
CA VAL A 94 5.12 -13.52 -11.74
C VAL A 94 6.15 -13.24 -10.64
N GLY A 95 6.00 -13.83 -9.45
CA GLY A 95 6.87 -13.61 -8.28
C GLY A 95 8.36 -13.84 -8.50
N ARG A 96 8.73 -14.60 -9.55
CA ARG A 96 10.12 -14.77 -9.98
C ARG A 96 10.74 -13.46 -10.50
N HIS A 97 9.92 -12.59 -11.08
CA HIS A 97 10.34 -11.34 -11.72
C HIS A 97 10.02 -10.13 -10.87
N VAL A 98 8.85 -10.15 -10.23
CA VAL A 98 8.33 -9.00 -9.50
C VAL A 98 7.65 -9.44 -8.22
N ARG A 99 8.04 -8.82 -7.11
CA ARG A 99 7.44 -9.02 -5.80
C ARG A 99 6.65 -7.78 -5.38
N PRO A 100 5.32 -7.88 -5.20
CA PRO A 100 4.56 -6.77 -4.66
C PRO A 100 4.99 -6.47 -3.21
N LEU A 101 5.30 -5.21 -2.92
CA LEU A 101 5.63 -4.77 -1.58
C LEU A 101 4.34 -4.53 -0.79
N ARG A 102 4.28 -5.12 0.40
CA ARG A 102 3.06 -5.08 1.22
C ARG A 102 2.80 -3.65 1.71
N MET A 103 1.53 -3.23 1.64
CA MET A 103 0.98 -2.01 2.24
C MET A 103 1.45 -0.67 1.64
N CYS A 104 2.10 -0.67 0.47
CA CYS A 104 2.65 0.56 -0.10
C CYS A 104 2.43 0.74 -1.61
N GLY A 105 1.56 -0.07 -2.23
CA GLY A 105 1.21 0.09 -3.64
C GLY A 105 2.43 0.08 -4.57
N ALA A 106 3.48 -0.64 -4.20
CA ALA A 106 4.77 -0.66 -4.88
C ALA A 106 5.17 -2.09 -5.22
N TYR A 107 6.08 -2.25 -6.16
CA TYR A 107 6.62 -3.54 -6.55
C TYR A 107 8.15 -3.50 -6.55
N LEU A 108 8.77 -4.58 -6.11
CA LEU A 108 10.20 -4.83 -6.27
C LEU A 108 10.38 -5.68 -7.53
N VAL A 109 11.07 -5.13 -8.52
CA VAL A 109 11.47 -5.84 -9.74
C VAL A 109 12.88 -6.39 -9.53
N TYR A 110 13.04 -7.70 -9.71
CA TYR A 110 14.30 -8.36 -9.47
C TYR A 110 15.34 -8.04 -10.56
N GLY A 111 16.61 -7.99 -10.14
CA GLY A 111 17.74 -7.97 -11.07
C GLY A 111 18.08 -6.61 -11.69
N GLY A 112 18.05 -5.56 -10.88
CA GLY A 112 18.40 -4.20 -11.33
C GLY A 112 17.20 -3.34 -11.69
N GLY A 113 16.02 -3.94 -11.82
CA GLY A 113 14.75 -3.23 -11.98
C GLY A 113 14.23 -2.55 -10.71
N GLY A 114 14.82 -2.80 -9.53
CA GLY A 114 14.60 -2.09 -8.25
C GLY A 114 13.14 -1.85 -7.88
N VAL A 115 12.83 -0.77 -7.15
CA VAL A 115 11.46 -0.57 -6.62
C VAL A 115 10.72 0.39 -7.54
N VAL A 116 9.58 -0.03 -8.11
CA VAL A 116 8.72 0.78 -9.00
C VAL A 116 7.36 1.07 -8.36
N SER A 117 6.75 2.19 -8.74
CA SER A 117 5.45 2.56 -8.19
C SER A 117 4.32 1.82 -8.92
N GLY A 118 3.32 1.43 -8.14
CA GLY A 118 1.96 1.28 -8.62
C GLY A 118 1.71 0.21 -9.67
N TYR A 119 0.50 0.29 -10.20
CA TYR A 119 0.01 -0.48 -11.33
C TYR A 119 0.54 0.10 -12.64
N ASP A 120 0.22 -0.56 -13.74
CA ASP A 120 0.63 -0.15 -15.07
C ASP A 120 2.15 -0.24 -15.21
N ILE A 121 2.73 -1.32 -14.67
CA ILE A 121 4.15 -1.64 -14.85
C ILE A 121 4.29 -2.52 -16.07
N LYS A 122 5.24 -2.20 -16.95
CA LYS A 122 5.66 -3.08 -18.03
C LYS A 122 7.09 -3.54 -17.80
N ILE A 123 7.30 -4.85 -17.82
CA ILE A 123 8.63 -5.46 -17.66
C ILE A 123 8.98 -6.36 -18.85
N ARG A 124 10.26 -6.63 -19.03
CA ARG A 124 10.78 -7.67 -19.92
C ARG A 124 11.67 -8.62 -19.12
N PRO A 125 11.24 -9.89 -18.90
CA PRO A 125 12.11 -10.92 -18.38
C PRO A 125 13.34 -11.12 -19.28
N THR A 126 14.52 -11.25 -18.69
CA THR A 126 15.78 -11.49 -19.43
C THR A 126 16.14 -12.98 -19.57
N GLY A 127 15.27 -13.87 -19.08
CA GLY A 127 15.47 -15.33 -19.07
C GLY A 127 14.64 -16.03 -17.98
N ASP A 128 14.68 -17.36 -17.93
CA ASP A 128 13.99 -18.13 -16.88
C ASP A 128 14.70 -17.94 -15.52
N GLY A 129 14.00 -17.34 -14.57
CA GLY A 129 14.56 -16.96 -13.27
C GLY A 129 15.54 -15.78 -13.29
N ALA A 130 15.72 -15.13 -14.45
CA ALA A 130 16.62 -14.01 -14.62
C ALA A 130 15.93 -12.67 -14.27
N PRO A 131 16.72 -11.61 -13.97
CA PRO A 131 16.25 -10.23 -13.85
C PRO A 131 15.17 -9.80 -14.84
N ALA A 132 14.27 -8.93 -14.45
CA ALA A 132 13.40 -8.25 -15.40
C ALA A 132 13.83 -6.79 -15.57
N GLU A 133 13.91 -6.35 -16.82
CA GLU A 133 14.07 -4.94 -17.18
C GLU A 133 12.73 -4.22 -17.02
N VAL A 134 12.73 -3.03 -16.43
CA VAL A 134 11.54 -2.17 -16.34
C VAL A 134 11.47 -1.29 -17.59
N LEU A 135 10.43 -1.48 -18.39
CA LEU A 135 10.20 -0.70 -19.61
C LEU A 135 9.30 0.52 -19.36
N GLU A 136 8.32 0.37 -18.48
CA GLU A 136 7.37 1.44 -18.13
C GLU A 136 6.98 1.32 -16.66
N SER A 137 7.00 2.45 -15.93
CA SER A 137 6.44 2.56 -14.58
C SER A 137 6.18 4.02 -14.22
N LYS A 138 5.24 4.25 -13.29
CA LYS A 138 4.99 5.60 -12.74
C LYS A 138 6.00 5.93 -11.63
N PRO A 139 6.39 7.20 -11.44
CA PRO A 139 7.16 7.64 -10.26
C PRO A 139 6.42 7.38 -8.95
N PHE A 140 7.14 7.27 -7.84
CA PHE A 140 6.49 7.17 -6.54
C PHE A 140 5.90 8.50 -6.13
N THR A 141 4.70 8.45 -5.58
CA THR A 141 4.17 9.52 -4.73
C THR A 141 4.35 9.10 -3.28
N PHE A 142 5.16 9.86 -2.55
CA PHE A 142 5.25 9.71 -1.10
C PHE A 142 4.47 10.84 -0.44
N HIS A 143 3.64 10.47 0.54
CA HIS A 143 3.02 11.45 1.40
C HIS A 143 3.95 11.71 2.59
N LYS A 144 4.47 12.94 2.70
CA LYS A 144 5.22 13.39 3.87
C LYS A 144 4.41 14.46 4.60
N LEU A 145 4.52 14.51 5.93
CA LEU A 145 4.04 15.68 6.65
C LEU A 145 4.88 16.88 6.21
N ASN A 146 4.22 17.93 5.72
CA ASN A 146 4.90 19.18 5.45
C ASN A 146 5.22 19.83 6.79
N ARG A 147 6.51 19.94 7.11
CA ARG A 147 6.99 20.51 8.37
C ARG A 147 6.52 21.96 8.58
N GLN A 148 6.50 22.77 7.53
CA GLN A 148 6.04 24.16 7.61
C GLN A 148 4.53 24.23 7.89
N LYS A 149 3.71 23.48 7.14
CA LYS A 149 2.26 23.38 7.39
C LYS A 149 1.96 22.84 8.77
N THR A 150 2.67 21.79 9.18
CA THR A 150 2.55 21.17 10.51
C THR A 150 2.89 22.19 11.60
N ASN A 151 4.04 22.86 11.51
CA ASN A 151 4.43 23.86 12.49
C ASN A 151 3.47 25.05 12.53
N ALA A 152 3.01 25.53 11.37
CA ALA A 152 2.02 26.60 11.28
C ALA A 152 0.71 26.20 11.96
N PHE A 153 0.25 24.96 11.71
CA PHE A 153 -0.96 24.41 12.34
C PHE A 153 -0.83 24.29 13.87
N PHE A 154 0.28 23.72 14.38
CA PHE A 154 0.47 23.67 15.84
C PHE A 154 0.62 25.06 16.47
N LYS A 155 1.18 26.03 15.73
CA LYS A 155 1.24 27.42 16.18
C LYS A 155 -0.16 28.03 16.25
N SER A 156 -1.02 27.80 15.26
CA SER A 156 -2.41 28.30 15.29
C SER A 156 -3.24 27.66 16.40
N LEU A 157 -2.89 26.46 16.84
CA LEU A 157 -3.52 25.80 17.99
C LEU A 157 -2.93 26.23 19.35
N ARG A 158 -1.98 27.17 19.39
CA ARG A 158 -1.27 27.56 20.62
C ARG A 158 -0.63 26.36 21.34
N TRP A 159 -0.20 25.35 20.60
CA TRP A 159 0.30 24.08 21.14
C TRP A 159 1.48 24.23 22.12
N GLY A 160 2.34 25.23 21.91
CA GLY A 160 3.45 25.52 22.83
C GLY A 160 2.97 25.92 24.21
N GLU A 161 1.94 26.76 24.28
CA GLU A 161 1.30 27.18 25.54
C GLU A 161 0.58 26.01 26.19
N PHE A 162 -0.22 25.28 25.42
CA PHE A 162 -0.92 24.09 25.91
C PHE A 162 0.04 23.03 26.45
N ARG A 163 1.15 22.74 25.76
CA ARG A 163 2.14 21.76 26.24
C ARG A 163 2.67 22.13 27.62
N THR A 164 3.05 23.39 27.81
CA THR A 164 3.57 23.86 29.09
C THR A 164 2.48 23.80 30.16
N TRP A 165 1.29 24.30 29.84
CA TRP A 165 0.13 24.26 30.74
C TRP A 165 -0.25 22.83 31.15
N ALA A 166 -0.38 21.91 30.19
CA ALA A 166 -0.83 20.54 30.42
C ALA A 166 0.15 19.75 31.28
N LEU A 167 1.46 19.99 31.14
CA LEU A 167 2.47 19.38 32.02
C LEU A 167 2.31 19.87 33.46
N THR A 168 2.23 21.19 33.65
CA THR A 168 2.06 21.78 34.98
C THR A 168 0.73 21.38 35.62
N ALA A 169 -0.37 21.39 34.85
CA ALA A 169 -1.69 21.02 35.32
C ALA A 169 -1.76 19.52 35.67
N TYR A 170 -1.13 18.64 34.89
CA TYR A 170 -1.03 17.21 35.22
C TYR A 170 -0.34 16.99 36.57
N ASP A 171 0.75 17.72 36.84
CA ASP A 171 1.48 17.62 38.11
C ASP A 171 0.65 18.16 39.29
N ILE A 172 -0.01 19.31 39.13
CA ILE A 172 -0.88 19.91 40.17
C ILE A 172 -2.07 19.00 40.49
N LEU A 173 -2.68 18.41 39.46
CA LEU A 173 -3.83 17.52 39.59
C LEU A 173 -3.44 16.08 39.95
N ASN A 174 -2.15 15.82 40.24
CA ASN A 174 -1.63 14.50 40.60
C ASN A 174 -2.04 13.39 39.59
N GLY A 175 -2.07 13.74 38.31
CA GLY A 175 -2.46 12.84 37.22
C GLY A 175 -3.96 12.56 37.09
N ASP A 176 -4.84 13.33 37.75
CA ASP A 176 -6.28 13.28 37.51
C ASP A 176 -6.61 13.78 36.10
N LEU A 177 -6.87 12.84 35.20
CA LEU A 177 -7.13 13.13 33.80
C LEU A 177 -8.50 13.75 33.57
N GLU A 178 -9.52 13.40 34.35
CA GLU A 178 -10.87 13.97 34.15
C GLU A 178 -10.86 15.46 34.51
N ALA A 179 -10.25 15.82 35.63
CA ALA A 179 -10.06 17.21 36.03
C ALA A 179 -9.18 17.97 35.02
N LEU A 180 -8.12 17.34 34.52
CA LEU A 180 -7.26 17.94 33.50
C LEU A 180 -8.01 18.20 32.20
N TYR A 181 -8.88 17.27 31.79
CA TYR A 181 -9.69 17.42 30.58
C TYR A 181 -10.72 18.53 30.74
N ALA A 182 -11.45 18.59 31.85
CA ALA A 182 -12.38 19.68 32.13
C ALA A 182 -11.67 21.05 32.06
N ALA A 183 -10.50 21.17 32.69
CA ALA A 183 -9.73 22.41 32.64
C ALA A 183 -9.18 22.74 31.24
N ALA A 184 -8.85 21.73 30.44
CA ALA A 184 -8.35 21.91 29.07
C ALA A 184 -9.44 22.41 28.12
N VAL A 185 -10.70 22.00 28.31
CA VAL A 185 -11.85 22.46 27.53
C VAL A 185 -12.00 23.97 27.62
N GLU A 186 -11.82 24.53 28.83
CA GLU A 186 -11.96 25.97 29.06
C GLU A 186 -10.74 26.75 28.57
N ALA A 187 -9.52 26.26 28.87
CA ALA A 187 -8.29 27.00 28.59
C ALA A 187 -7.83 26.91 27.11
N PHE A 188 -8.13 25.80 26.44
CA PHE A 188 -7.68 25.50 25.07
C PHE A 188 -8.77 24.77 24.24
N PRO A 189 -9.96 25.39 24.06
CA PRO A 189 -11.07 24.77 23.32
C PRO A 189 -10.69 24.35 21.89
N GLU A 190 -9.76 25.06 21.24
CA GLU A 190 -9.23 24.77 19.91
C GLU A 190 -8.49 23.42 19.83
N ILE A 191 -7.76 23.05 20.89
CA ILE A 191 -7.09 21.75 20.97
C ILE A 191 -8.09 20.69 21.38
N HIS A 192 -9.06 21.02 22.24
CA HIS A 192 -10.12 20.10 22.63
C HIS A 192 -10.92 19.58 21.43
N ALA A 193 -11.37 20.50 20.57
CA ALA A 193 -12.19 20.19 19.39
C ALA A 193 -11.50 19.29 18.36
N ILE A 194 -10.16 19.28 18.32
CA ILE A 194 -9.37 18.64 17.25
C ILE A 194 -8.61 17.40 17.76
N GLY A 195 -8.12 17.45 19.00
CA GLY A 195 -7.28 16.43 19.60
C GLY A 195 -8.02 15.14 19.94
N GLY A 196 -9.36 15.17 19.94
CA GLY A 196 -10.17 14.00 20.30
C GLY A 196 -9.92 13.61 21.75
N PHE A 197 -10.20 14.51 22.68
CA PHE A 197 -10.15 14.21 24.11
C PHE A 197 -11.20 13.19 24.54
N ASP A 198 -12.21 12.95 23.70
CA ASP A 198 -13.20 11.87 23.84
C ASP A 198 -12.61 10.47 23.64
N PHE A 199 -11.36 10.34 23.19
CA PHE A 199 -10.70 9.05 23.17
C PHE A 199 -10.32 8.66 24.60
N HIS A 200 -11.02 7.67 25.15
CA HIS A 200 -10.59 6.93 26.33
C HIS A 200 -9.14 6.47 26.15
N TYR A 201 -8.19 7.24 26.66
CA TYR A 201 -6.79 6.87 26.62
C TYR A 201 -6.64 5.54 27.37
N SER A 202 -5.90 4.61 26.77
CA SER A 202 -5.62 3.32 27.41
C SER A 202 -5.06 3.57 28.82
N PRO A 203 -5.49 2.80 29.85
CA PRO A 203 -4.99 2.92 31.22
C PRO A 203 -3.46 2.84 31.36
N ALA A 204 -2.74 2.41 30.32
CA ALA A 204 -1.28 2.43 30.23
C ALA A 204 -0.70 3.83 29.95
N ILE A 205 -1.38 4.67 29.18
CA ILE A 205 -0.98 6.08 28.93
C ILE A 205 -1.24 6.91 30.19
N CYS A 206 -2.34 6.62 30.89
CA CYS A 206 -2.73 7.30 32.14
C CYS A 206 -1.71 7.12 33.27
N ARG A 207 -0.95 6.01 33.25
CA ARG A 207 0.09 5.68 34.24
C ARG A 207 1.49 6.14 33.85
N ALA A 208 1.67 6.72 32.65
CA ALA A 208 3.00 6.97 32.10
C ALA A 208 3.57 8.36 32.44
N GLY A 209 2.73 9.33 32.84
CA GLY A 209 3.14 10.69 33.19
C GLY A 209 2.74 11.75 32.15
N GLY A 210 2.83 13.04 32.53
CA GLY A 210 2.36 14.16 31.72
C GLY A 210 3.04 14.29 30.35
N GLN A 211 4.32 13.92 30.23
CA GLN A 211 5.03 13.96 28.94
C GLN A 211 4.45 12.99 27.92
N GLN A 212 4.10 11.78 28.36
CA GLN A 212 3.53 10.74 27.53
C GLN A 212 2.10 11.10 27.12
N LEU A 213 1.33 11.75 27.99
CA LEU A 213 0.02 12.30 27.65
C LEU A 213 0.13 13.35 26.54
N VAL A 214 1.01 14.35 26.69
CA VAL A 214 1.21 15.39 25.67
C VAL A 214 1.67 14.79 24.34
N ALA A 215 2.56 13.78 24.37
CA ALA A 215 2.99 13.08 23.16
C ALA A 215 1.84 12.32 22.49
N ALA A 216 0.98 11.66 23.26
CA ALA A 216 -0.18 10.94 22.75
C ALA A 216 -1.20 11.90 22.10
N LEU A 217 -1.50 13.03 22.75
CA LEU A 217 -2.36 14.08 22.22
C LEU A 217 -1.82 14.66 20.90
N ARG A 218 -0.52 14.96 20.85
CA ARG A 218 0.11 15.44 19.62
C ARG A 218 -0.06 14.46 18.46
N LYS A 219 0.09 13.17 18.73
CA LYS A 219 -0.08 12.09 17.75
C LYS A 219 -1.53 11.97 17.28
N SER A 220 -2.51 12.12 18.19
CA SER A 220 -3.93 12.17 17.84
C SER A 220 -4.24 13.33 16.90
N ILE A 221 -3.75 14.54 17.23
CA ILE A 221 -3.90 15.73 16.39
C ILE A 221 -3.27 15.52 15.01
N HIS A 222 -2.06 14.95 14.92
CA HIS A 222 -1.46 14.57 13.63
C HIS A 222 -2.37 13.63 12.83
N HIS A 223 -2.91 12.59 13.48
CA HIS A 223 -3.74 11.58 12.85
C HIS A 223 -5.03 12.16 12.26
N ASN A 224 -5.75 12.96 13.06
CA ASN A 224 -7.03 13.55 12.67
C ASN A 224 -6.88 14.58 11.53
N ASN A 225 -5.70 15.20 11.43
CA ASN A 225 -5.43 16.28 10.45
C ASN A 225 -4.52 15.84 9.31
N ILE A 226 -4.26 14.55 9.19
CA ILE A 226 -3.17 14.06 8.35
C ILE A 226 -3.35 14.41 6.87
N ARG A 227 -4.59 14.56 6.38
CA ARG A 227 -4.87 14.94 5.00
C ARG A 227 -4.45 16.38 4.67
N GLN A 228 -4.65 17.32 5.59
CA GLN A 228 -4.30 18.73 5.37
C GLN A 228 -2.82 19.03 5.66
N LEU A 229 -2.20 18.25 6.55
CA LEU A 229 -0.81 18.44 6.95
C LEU A 229 0.20 17.77 6.00
N ARG A 230 -0.27 16.88 5.13
CA ARG A 230 0.57 16.18 4.16
C ARG A 230 0.78 17.01 2.89
N ASP A 231 1.99 16.89 2.36
CA ASP A 231 2.26 17.16 0.95
C ASP A 231 2.49 15.84 0.21
N THR A 232 2.21 15.87 -1.08
CA THR A 232 2.65 14.82 -2.01
C THR A 232 3.96 15.26 -2.62
N GLU A 233 5.00 14.47 -2.42
CA GLU A 233 6.25 14.62 -3.16
C GLU A 233 6.35 13.48 -4.17
N GLU A 234 6.60 13.85 -5.42
CA GLU A 234 7.00 12.90 -6.44
C GLU A 234 8.49 12.63 -6.27
N VAL A 235 8.82 11.37 -5.99
CA VAL A 235 10.21 10.95 -5.85
C VAL A 235 10.51 10.01 -7.00
N ALA A 236 11.51 10.36 -7.80
CA ALA A 236 12.05 9.45 -8.80
C ALA A 236 12.46 8.13 -8.12
N TYR A 237 12.12 7.04 -8.80
CA TYR A 237 12.44 5.64 -8.53
C TYR A 237 13.54 5.35 -7.47
N CYS A 238 13.27 4.39 -6.57
CA CYS A 238 14.28 3.90 -5.63
C CYS A 238 15.10 2.79 -6.31
N THR A 239 16.40 3.02 -6.48
CA THR A 239 17.33 2.10 -7.14
C THR A 239 17.53 0.78 -6.39
N SER A 240 17.08 0.68 -5.13
CA SER A 240 17.09 -0.56 -4.36
C SER A 240 15.98 -0.62 -3.31
N TYR A 241 15.70 -1.84 -2.83
CA TYR A 241 14.79 -2.06 -1.69
C TYR A 241 15.30 -1.38 -0.41
N GLU A 242 16.61 -1.32 -0.21
CA GLU A 242 17.19 -0.66 0.95
C GLU A 242 17.00 0.85 0.92
N ASP A 243 17.17 1.49 -0.25
CA ASP A 243 16.91 2.92 -0.40
C ASP A 243 15.42 3.22 -0.19
N TYR A 244 14.55 2.37 -0.73
CA TYR A 244 13.11 2.43 -0.47
C TYR A 244 12.80 2.36 1.03
N MET A 245 13.33 1.36 1.75
CA MET A 245 13.09 1.19 3.18
C MET A 245 13.63 2.35 3.99
N ARG A 246 14.80 2.90 3.64
CA ARG A 246 15.39 4.08 4.26
C ARG A 246 14.46 5.29 4.13
N ARG A 247 13.93 5.56 2.93
CA ARG A 247 13.01 6.69 2.68
C ARG A 247 11.66 6.51 3.38
N VAL A 248 11.11 5.30 3.40
CA VAL A 248 9.89 4.98 4.17
C VAL A 248 10.11 5.22 5.66
N GLN A 249 11.24 4.76 6.21
CA GLN A 249 11.57 4.95 7.61
C GLN A 249 11.82 6.42 7.96
N ALA A 250 12.53 7.17 7.11
CA ALA A 250 12.72 8.61 7.29
C ALA A 250 11.39 9.36 7.34
N THR A 251 10.45 9.00 6.45
CA THR A 251 9.10 9.58 6.43
C THR A 251 8.31 9.23 7.69
N ARG A 252 8.37 7.96 8.16
CA ARG A 252 7.73 7.51 9.40
C ARG A 252 8.33 8.15 10.66
N ARG A 253 9.61 8.50 10.66
CA ARG A 253 10.27 9.22 11.77
C ARG A 253 9.95 10.72 11.78
N ALA A 254 9.60 11.27 10.62
CA ALA A 254 9.22 12.68 10.47
C ALA A 254 7.72 12.95 10.74
N SER A 255 6.92 11.90 11.01
CA SER A 255 5.48 11.99 11.29
C SER A 255 5.12 11.60 12.72
#